data_AF-A0A520E0V2-F1
#
_entry.id   AF-A0A520E0V2-F1
#
_cell.length_a   1.000
_cell.length_b   1.000
_cell.length_c   1.000
_cell.angle_alpha   90.00
_cell.angle_beta   90.00
_cell.angle_gamma   90.00
#
_symmetry.space_group_name_H-M   'P 1'
#
loop_
_entity.id
_entity.type
_entity.pdbx_description
1 polymer ?
#
loop_
_entity_poly.entity_id
_entity_poly.type
_entity_poly.pdbx_seq_one_letter_code
_entity_poly.pdbx_strand_id
1 'polypeptide(L)'
;MQSSSTENMSIILLASLVFLLMPIGLLVYIRSYNRHKKNHFFEKESMRQKFESEILKTHIEVQEQTMQTIAAELHDNIGQLLSLTTLTLNSINVTENEKASEKIANSLSLVNKSIKEIRELAKILHGEQIVESGIGNAIEQELSWLRKVGTYQLQVNNGLLDLKNASADKDLIILRLLQEIINNIIK
;
A
#
# COMPACT_ATOMS: atom_id res chain seq x y z
N MET A 1 -57.85 -46.61 -51.83
CA MET A 1 -56.41 -46.93 -51.95
C MET A 1 -55.57 -45.71 -52.35
N GLN A 2 -56.06 -44.76 -53.15
CA GLN A 2 -55.26 -43.59 -53.57
C GLN A 2 -55.03 -42.54 -52.45
N SER A 3 -56.00 -42.33 -51.53
CA SER A 3 -55.85 -41.38 -50.41
C SER A 3 -54.79 -41.80 -49.39
N SER A 4 -54.69 -43.09 -49.09
CA SER A 4 -53.71 -43.64 -48.14
C SER A 4 -52.26 -43.49 -48.62
N SER A 5 -52.02 -43.52 -49.93
CA SER A 5 -50.68 -43.33 -50.51
C SER A 5 -50.23 -41.87 -50.44
N THR A 6 -51.13 -40.91 -50.66
CA THR A 6 -50.85 -39.48 -50.52
C THR A 6 -50.63 -39.05 -49.07
N GLU A 7 -51.34 -39.65 -48.12
CA GLU A 7 -51.14 -39.42 -46.68
C GLU A 7 -49.76 -39.92 -46.21
N ASN A 8 -49.32 -41.10 -46.66
CA ASN A 8 -47.99 -41.60 -46.31
C ASN A 8 -46.86 -40.74 -46.91
N MET A 9 -47.05 -40.22 -48.14
CA MET A 9 -46.07 -39.36 -48.79
C MET A 9 -45.89 -38.02 -48.05
N SER A 10 -46.97 -37.40 -47.59
CA SER A 10 -46.91 -36.14 -46.85
C SER A 10 -46.21 -36.29 -45.49
N ILE A 11 -46.44 -37.42 -44.80
CA ILE A 11 -45.77 -37.74 -43.53
C ILE A 11 -44.24 -37.88 -43.73
N ILE A 12 -43.82 -38.58 -44.80
CA ILE A 12 -42.38 -38.77 -45.10
C ILE A 12 -41.70 -37.43 -45.43
N LEU A 13 -42.36 -36.55 -46.19
CA LEU A 13 -41.84 -35.22 -46.51
C LEU A 13 -41.69 -34.34 -45.26
N LEU A 14 -42.70 -34.36 -44.37
CA LEU A 14 -42.64 -33.63 -43.10
C LEU A 14 -41.51 -34.14 -42.21
N ALA A 15 -41.37 -35.46 -42.06
CA ALA A 15 -40.32 -36.07 -41.25
C ALA A 15 -38.92 -35.73 -41.78
N SER A 16 -38.74 -35.76 -43.10
CA SER A 16 -37.47 -35.40 -43.75
C SER A 16 -37.13 -33.92 -43.55
N LEU A 17 -38.14 -33.04 -43.61
CA LEU A 17 -37.97 -31.60 -43.37
C LEU A 17 -37.53 -31.33 -41.91
N VAL A 18 -38.20 -31.95 -40.94
CA VAL A 18 -37.84 -31.83 -39.51
C VAL A 18 -36.43 -32.35 -39.27
N PHE A 19 -36.08 -33.49 -39.86
CA PHE A 19 -34.75 -34.09 -39.74
C PHE A 19 -33.65 -33.18 -40.30
N LEU A 20 -33.92 -32.45 -41.39
CA LEU A 20 -32.97 -31.51 -41.99
C LEU A 20 -32.83 -30.19 -41.18
N LEU A 21 -33.90 -29.74 -40.54
CA LEU A 21 -33.90 -28.52 -39.72
C LEU A 21 -33.29 -28.72 -38.33
N MET A 22 -33.38 -29.93 -37.78
CA MET A 22 -32.92 -30.24 -36.41
C MET A 22 -31.41 -29.92 -36.19
N PRO A 23 -30.47 -30.30 -37.08
CA PRO A 23 -29.05 -29.94 -36.96
C PRO A 23 -28.82 -28.43 -37.01
N ILE A 24 -29.57 -27.71 -37.85
CA ILE A 24 -29.45 -26.25 -38.00
C ILE A 24 -29.89 -25.57 -36.69
N GLY A 25 -31.02 -26.01 -36.12
CA GLY A 25 -31.48 -25.53 -34.81
C GLY A 25 -30.48 -25.80 -33.70
N LEU A 26 -29.89 -27.00 -33.67
CA LEU A 26 -28.84 -27.36 -32.71
C LEU A 26 -27.59 -26.48 -32.85
N LEU A 27 -27.12 -26.23 -34.08
CA LEU A 27 -25.98 -25.35 -34.34
C LEU A 27 -26.25 -23.91 -33.90
N VAL A 28 -27.45 -23.37 -34.19
CA VAL A 28 -27.86 -22.03 -33.74
C VAL A 28 -27.93 -21.96 -32.22
N TYR A 29 -28.51 -22.98 -31.58
CA TYR A 29 -28.57 -23.08 -30.11
C TYR A 29 -27.18 -23.09 -29.48
N ILE A 30 -26.27 -23.96 -29.96
CA ILE A 30 -24.89 -24.04 -29.48
C ILE A 30 -24.16 -22.70 -29.69
N ARG A 31 -24.32 -22.08 -30.88
CA ARG A 31 -23.70 -20.78 -31.18
C ARG A 31 -24.22 -19.68 -30.26
N SER A 32 -25.53 -19.64 -30.01
CA SER A 32 -26.16 -18.69 -29.11
C SER A 32 -25.65 -18.88 -27.67
N TYR A 33 -25.68 -20.12 -27.17
CA TYR A 33 -25.18 -20.47 -25.83
C TYR A 33 -23.72 -20.07 -25.64
N ASN A 34 -22.86 -20.39 -26.62
CA ASN A 34 -21.45 -20.03 -26.58
C ASN A 34 -21.24 -18.50 -26.63
N ARG A 35 -22.07 -17.76 -27.37
CA ARG A 35 -22.01 -16.29 -27.42
C ARG A 35 -22.35 -15.68 -26.06
N HIS A 36 -23.42 -16.16 -25.41
CA HIS A 36 -23.80 -15.70 -24.07
C HIS A 36 -22.70 -15.98 -23.05
N LYS A 37 -22.14 -17.20 -23.04
CA LYS A 37 -21.04 -17.56 -22.14
C LYS A 37 -19.80 -16.69 -22.34
N LYS A 38 -19.42 -16.41 -23.60
CA LYS A 38 -18.29 -15.52 -23.91
C LYS A 38 -18.54 -14.10 -23.42
N ASN A 39 -19.72 -13.55 -23.67
CA ASN A 39 -20.05 -12.19 -23.25
C ASN A 39 -19.97 -12.03 -21.73
N HIS A 40 -20.54 -12.96 -20.95
CA HIS A 40 -20.44 -12.93 -19.49
C HIS A 40 -19.00 -13.07 -18.98
N PHE A 41 -18.19 -13.89 -19.66
CA PHE A 41 -16.77 -14.01 -19.32
C PHE A 41 -16.03 -12.69 -19.57
N PHE A 42 -16.21 -12.07 -20.74
CA PHE A 42 -15.60 -10.77 -21.06
C PHE A 42 -16.08 -9.65 -20.14
N GLU A 43 -17.38 -9.62 -19.81
CA GLU A 43 -17.94 -8.65 -18.89
C GLU A 43 -17.32 -8.78 -17.49
N LYS A 44 -17.22 -10.01 -16.98
CA LYS A 44 -16.60 -10.30 -15.68
C LYS A 44 -15.12 -9.92 -15.66
N GLU A 45 -14.37 -10.26 -16.70
CA GLU A 45 -12.96 -9.85 -16.83
C GLU A 45 -12.82 -8.33 -16.90
N SER A 46 -13.68 -7.64 -17.66
CA SER A 46 -13.64 -6.18 -17.74
C SER A 46 -13.97 -5.50 -16.41
N MET A 47 -14.92 -6.06 -15.65
CA MET A 47 -15.28 -5.58 -14.32
C MET A 47 -14.14 -5.79 -13.33
N ARG A 48 -13.47 -6.95 -13.39
CA ARG A 48 -12.29 -7.23 -12.60
C ARG A 48 -11.14 -6.28 -12.92
N GLN A 49 -10.85 -6.05 -14.20
CA GLN A 49 -9.79 -5.12 -14.62
C GLN A 49 -10.08 -3.69 -14.16
N LYS A 50 -11.33 -3.23 -14.27
CA LYS A 50 -11.74 -1.92 -13.75
C LYS A 50 -11.55 -1.84 -12.24
N PHE A 51 -12.00 -2.85 -11.51
CA PHE A 51 -11.84 -2.91 -10.05
C PHE A 51 -10.38 -2.89 -9.62
N GLU A 52 -9.50 -3.68 -10.25
CA GLU A 52 -8.06 -3.67 -10.00
C GLU A 52 -7.44 -2.31 -10.33
N SER A 53 -7.87 -1.66 -11.43
CA SER A 53 -7.42 -0.31 -11.78
C SER A 53 -7.90 0.76 -10.80
N GLU A 54 -9.13 0.65 -10.30
CA GLU A 54 -9.70 1.57 -9.31
C GLU A 54 -8.92 1.48 -7.99
N ILE A 55 -8.62 0.26 -7.54
CA ILE A 55 -7.77 0.00 -6.36
C ILE A 55 -6.41 0.65 -6.54
N LEU A 56 -5.73 0.40 -7.66
CA LEU A 56 -4.42 0.97 -7.92
C LEU A 56 -4.46 2.50 -7.93
N LYS A 57 -5.50 3.08 -8.54
CA LYS A 57 -5.71 4.53 -8.56
C LYS A 57 -5.90 5.08 -7.15
N THR A 58 -6.72 4.43 -6.32
CA THR A 58 -6.91 4.82 -4.93
C THR A 58 -5.61 4.74 -4.12
N HIS A 59 -4.80 3.69 -4.33
CA HIS A 59 -3.48 3.62 -3.68
C HIS A 59 -2.58 4.78 -4.06
N ILE A 60 -2.54 5.15 -5.34
CA ILE A 60 -1.76 6.30 -5.82
C ILE A 60 -2.29 7.61 -5.22
N GLU A 61 -3.61 7.82 -5.22
CA GLU A 61 -4.24 9.01 -4.65
C GLU A 61 -3.94 9.15 -3.15
N VAL A 62 -4.06 8.06 -2.39
CA VAL A 62 -3.70 8.02 -0.97
C VAL A 62 -2.22 8.31 -0.77
N GLN A 63 -1.35 7.69 -1.56
CA GLN A 63 0.10 7.93 -1.48
C GLN A 63 0.45 9.39 -1.76
N GLU A 64 -0.14 9.99 -2.80
CA GLU A 64 0.08 11.39 -3.16
C GLU A 64 -0.39 12.32 -2.02
N GLN A 65 -1.57 12.06 -1.47
CA GLN A 65 -2.08 12.82 -0.33
C GLN A 65 -1.15 12.71 0.89
N THR A 66 -0.68 11.50 1.22
CA THR A 66 0.29 11.29 2.31
C THR A 66 1.59 12.05 2.06
N MET A 67 2.12 12.05 0.83
CA MET A 67 3.32 12.83 0.49
C MET A 67 3.10 14.34 0.63
N GLN A 68 1.94 14.85 0.22
CA GLN A 68 1.59 16.27 0.40
C GLN A 68 1.50 16.65 1.88
N THR A 69 0.89 15.80 2.71
CA THR A 69 0.84 15.99 4.17
C THR A 69 2.23 16.02 4.78
N ILE A 70 3.11 15.09 4.40
CA ILE A 70 4.50 15.04 4.89
C ILE A 70 5.27 16.29 4.48
N ALA A 71 5.12 16.75 3.24
CA ALA A 71 5.78 17.97 2.76
C ALA A 71 5.32 19.21 3.56
N ALA A 72 4.03 19.31 3.88
CA ALA A 72 3.50 20.38 4.72
C ALA A 72 4.05 20.32 6.15
N GLU A 73 4.03 19.16 6.80
CA GLU A 73 4.58 19.00 8.16
C GLU A 73 6.08 19.29 8.22
N LEU A 74 6.84 18.88 7.20
CA LEU A 74 8.26 19.17 7.09
C LEU A 74 8.51 20.69 6.97
N HIS A 75 7.76 21.37 6.11
CA HIS A 75 7.91 22.81 5.92
C HIS A 75 7.53 23.58 7.20
N ASP A 76 6.37 23.28 7.77
CA ASP A 76 5.78 24.08 8.83
C ASP A 76 6.41 23.82 10.19
N ASN A 77 6.74 22.57 10.54
CA ASN A 77 7.33 22.29 11.85
C ASN A 77 8.86 22.39 11.80
N ILE A 78 9.48 21.61 10.93
CA ILE A 78 10.95 21.49 10.89
C ILE A 78 11.58 22.71 10.21
N GLY A 79 11.01 23.18 9.09
CA GLY A 79 11.51 24.35 8.36
C GLY A 79 11.45 25.63 9.20
N GLN A 80 10.39 25.82 9.99
CA GLN A 80 10.27 26.96 10.90
C GLN A 80 11.27 26.89 12.05
N LEU A 81 11.42 25.73 12.70
CA LEU A 81 12.39 25.56 13.79
C LEU A 81 13.84 25.82 13.34
N LEU A 82 14.22 25.34 12.14
CA LEU A 82 15.55 25.57 11.58
C LEU A 82 15.76 27.04 11.17
N SER A 83 14.73 27.71 10.65
CA SER A 83 14.79 29.16 10.41
C SER A 83 14.98 29.95 11.71
N LEU A 84 14.22 29.62 12.76
CA LEU A 84 14.38 30.24 14.08
C LEU A 84 15.77 29.97 14.69
N THR A 85 16.29 28.75 14.53
CA THR A 85 17.65 28.39 14.92
C THR A 85 18.67 29.28 14.21
N THR A 86 18.55 29.42 12.89
CA THR A 86 19.44 30.24 12.07
C THR A 86 19.39 31.72 12.48
N LEU A 87 18.19 32.27 12.70
CA LEU A 87 18.01 33.63 13.20
C LEU A 87 18.64 33.84 14.58
N THR A 88 18.44 32.87 15.49
CA THR A 88 19.00 32.92 16.85
C THR A 88 20.52 32.92 16.79
N LEU A 89 21.13 32.02 16.02
CA LEU A 89 22.57 31.93 15.83
C LEU A 89 23.15 33.19 15.19
N ASN A 90 22.51 33.74 14.15
CA ASN A 90 22.94 34.97 13.49
C ASN A 90 22.88 36.20 14.41
N SER A 91 22.04 36.18 15.45
CA SER A 91 21.90 37.27 16.41
C SER A 91 22.92 37.24 17.55
N ILE A 92 23.84 36.27 17.57
CA ILE A 92 24.84 36.14 18.64
C ILE A 92 25.89 37.25 18.51
N ASN A 93 26.07 38.00 19.61
CA ASN A 93 27.20 38.90 19.76
C ASN A 93 28.21 38.28 20.72
N VAL A 94 29.37 37.88 20.20
CA VAL A 94 30.41 37.13 20.94
C VAL A 94 31.08 37.98 22.04
N THR A 95 30.89 39.31 22.02
CA THR A 95 31.37 40.19 23.09
C THR A 95 30.50 40.16 24.35
N GLU A 96 29.26 39.65 24.26
CA GLU A 96 28.36 39.48 25.41
C GLU A 96 28.35 38.01 25.87
N ASN A 97 29.45 37.55 26.50
CA ASN A 97 29.71 36.13 26.82
C ASN A 97 28.52 35.35 27.41
N GLU A 98 27.81 35.93 28.39
CA GLU A 98 26.70 35.26 29.08
C GLU A 98 25.46 35.10 28.17
N LYS A 99 25.08 36.16 27.44
CA LYS A 99 23.99 36.13 26.45
C LYS A 99 24.33 35.27 25.22
N ALA A 100 25.59 35.26 24.81
CA ALA A 100 26.06 34.41 23.73
C ALA A 100 25.90 32.93 24.09
N SER A 101 26.31 32.55 25.31
CA SER A 101 26.14 31.19 25.82
C SER A 101 24.66 30.77 25.89
N GLU A 102 23.77 31.65 26.35
CA GLU A 102 22.33 31.40 26.39
C GLU A 102 21.72 31.19 25.00
N LYS A 103 22.07 32.05 24.02
CA LYS A 103 21.60 31.92 22.64
C LYS A 103 22.10 30.65 21.95
N ILE A 104 23.33 30.22 22.25
CA ILE A 104 23.88 28.95 21.76
C ILE A 104 23.10 27.77 22.34
N ALA A 105 22.83 27.77 23.65
CA ALA A 105 22.05 26.72 24.30
C ALA A 105 20.60 26.64 23.74
N ASN A 106 19.96 27.79 23.52
CA ASN A 106 18.65 27.87 22.90
C ASN A 106 18.65 27.33 21.46
N SER A 107 19.67 27.66 20.68
CA SER A 107 19.82 27.15 19.31
C SER A 107 20.02 25.64 19.29
N LEU A 108 20.82 25.09 20.21
CA LEU A 108 20.99 23.64 20.35
C LEU A 108 19.68 22.94 20.74
N SER A 109 18.88 23.56 21.60
CA SER A 109 17.55 23.05 21.97
C SER A 109 16.60 22.99 20.77
N LEU A 110 16.56 24.05 19.95
CA LEU A 110 15.76 24.08 18.72
C LEU A 110 16.18 23.00 17.72
N VAL A 111 17.49 22.80 17.51
CA VAL A 111 18.01 21.71 16.66
C VAL A 111 17.57 20.34 17.18
N ASN A 112 17.70 20.09 18.48
CA ASN A 112 17.28 18.82 19.07
C ASN A 112 15.77 18.58 18.90
N LYS A 113 14.97 19.65 19.00
CA LYS A 113 13.53 19.58 18.73
C LYS A 113 13.24 19.23 17.27
N SER A 114 13.90 19.88 16.31
CA SER A 114 13.77 19.54 14.88
C SER A 114 14.16 18.09 14.58
N ILE A 115 15.25 17.60 15.18
CA ILE A 115 15.67 16.20 15.04
C ILE A 115 14.59 15.25 15.57
N LYS A 116 13.95 15.59 16.70
CA LYS A 116 12.86 14.78 17.27
C LYS A 116 11.65 14.75 16.33
N GLU A 117 11.23 15.88 15.78
CA GLU A 117 10.08 15.96 14.86
C GLU A 117 10.35 15.21 13.55
N ILE A 118 11.57 15.29 13.00
CA ILE A 118 11.98 14.47 11.85
C ILE A 118 11.88 12.97 12.19
N ARG A 119 12.28 12.56 13.40
CA ARG A 119 12.19 11.16 13.83
C ARG A 119 10.75 10.68 13.95
N GLU A 120 9.85 11.49 14.47
CA GLU A 120 8.43 11.16 14.57
C GLU A 120 7.80 11.01 13.18
N LEU A 121 8.09 11.94 12.26
CA LEU A 121 7.64 11.89 10.87
C LEU A 121 8.19 10.66 10.12
N ALA A 122 9.49 10.35 10.31
CA ALA A 122 10.13 9.20 9.68
C ALA A 122 9.53 7.86 10.13
N LYS A 123 9.07 7.75 11.38
CA LYS A 123 8.38 6.54 11.89
C LYS A 123 7.04 6.32 11.21
N ILE A 124 6.27 7.38 10.97
CA ILE A 124 5.00 7.32 10.25
C ILE A 124 5.23 6.83 8.81
N LEU A 125 6.27 7.36 8.15
CA LEU A 125 6.60 7.02 6.77
C LEU A 125 7.18 5.60 6.60
N HIS A 126 8.01 5.14 7.54
CA HIS A 126 8.70 3.85 7.42
C HIS A 126 7.87 2.65 7.93
N GLY A 127 6.84 2.86 8.75
CA GLY A 127 6.09 1.75 9.36
C GLY A 127 5.41 0.80 8.36
N GLU A 128 4.99 1.30 7.20
CA GLU A 128 4.24 0.51 6.21
C GLU A 128 5.13 -0.17 5.16
N GLN A 129 6.19 0.49 4.71
CA GLN A 129 7.02 0.03 3.58
C GLN A 129 7.92 -1.16 3.93
N ILE A 130 8.23 -1.31 5.21
CA ILE A 130 9.20 -2.30 5.69
C ILE A 130 8.53 -3.67 5.91
N VAL A 131 7.23 -3.70 6.20
CA VAL A 131 6.46 -4.94 6.38
C VAL A 131 6.42 -5.78 5.10
N GLU A 132 6.42 -5.15 3.93
CA GLU A 132 6.50 -5.86 2.64
C GLU A 132 7.83 -6.62 2.45
N SER A 133 8.90 -6.19 3.13
CA SER A 133 10.23 -6.82 3.08
C SER A 133 10.42 -7.95 4.12
N GLY A 134 9.42 -8.20 4.97
CA GLY A 134 9.43 -9.18 6.04
C GLY A 134 9.81 -8.60 7.41
N ILE A 135 9.16 -9.09 8.47
CA ILE A 135 9.31 -8.59 9.84
C ILE A 135 10.75 -8.57 10.37
N GLY A 136 11.58 -9.55 10.00
CA GLY A 136 12.97 -9.61 10.44
C GLY A 136 13.79 -8.41 9.96
N ASN A 137 13.61 -8.03 8.69
CA ASN A 137 14.23 -6.84 8.12
C ASN A 137 13.69 -5.57 8.79
N ALA A 138 12.42 -5.59 9.16
CA ALA A 138 11.79 -4.45 9.82
C ALA A 138 12.35 -4.13 11.19
N ILE A 139 12.51 -5.17 11.98
CA ILE A 139 13.11 -5.10 13.30
C ILE A 139 14.56 -4.65 13.18
N GLU A 140 15.31 -5.20 12.22
CA GLU A 140 16.72 -4.83 12.03
C GLU A 140 16.89 -3.35 11.66
N GLN A 141 16.01 -2.82 10.81
CA GLN A 141 16.03 -1.42 10.42
C GLN A 141 15.74 -0.49 11.60
N GLU A 142 14.70 -0.77 12.41
CA GLU A 142 14.39 -0.01 13.63
C GLU A 142 15.57 -0.05 14.63
N LEU A 143 16.20 -1.22 14.81
CA LEU A 143 17.36 -1.38 15.70
C LEU A 143 18.63 -0.73 15.15
N SER A 144 18.81 -0.66 13.83
CA SER A 144 19.91 0.06 13.20
C SER A 144 19.83 1.56 13.46
N TRP A 145 18.61 2.11 13.49
CA TRP A 145 18.37 3.51 13.85
C TRP A 145 18.72 3.77 15.31
N LEU A 146 18.28 2.92 16.23
CA LEU A 146 18.62 3.02 17.65
C LEU A 146 20.12 2.97 17.91
N ARG A 147 20.85 2.11 17.20
CA ARG A 147 22.32 2.04 17.27
C ARG A 147 22.99 3.36 16.86
N LYS A 148 22.47 4.04 15.84
CA LYS A 148 23.03 5.33 15.38
C LYS A 148 22.84 6.48 16.37
N VAL A 149 21.87 6.39 17.28
CA VAL A 149 21.66 7.44 18.30
C VAL A 149 22.80 7.48 19.33
N GLY A 150 23.56 6.38 19.50
CA GLY A 150 24.81 6.35 20.26
C GLY A 150 24.68 6.51 21.78
N THR A 151 23.47 6.74 22.30
CA THR A 151 23.20 6.93 23.74
C THR A 151 23.00 5.63 24.52
N TYR A 152 22.83 4.49 23.85
CA TYR A 152 22.46 3.22 24.48
C TYR A 152 23.35 2.07 24.02
N GLN A 153 23.69 1.15 24.94
CA GLN A 153 24.32 -0.12 24.60
C GLN A 153 23.23 -1.12 24.20
N LEU A 154 23.16 -1.44 22.90
CA LEU A 154 22.14 -2.32 22.35
C LEU A 154 22.73 -3.71 22.09
N GLN A 155 22.18 -4.75 22.74
CA GLN A 155 22.44 -6.15 22.39
C GLN A 155 21.23 -6.71 21.66
N VAL A 156 21.42 -7.17 20.43
CA VAL A 156 20.35 -7.64 19.55
C VAL A 156 20.66 -9.07 19.10
N ASN A 157 19.68 -9.95 19.23
CA ASN A 157 19.68 -11.26 18.58
C ASN A 157 18.39 -11.41 17.75
N ASN A 158 18.49 -11.17 16.45
CA ASN A 158 17.35 -11.18 15.53
C ASN A 158 17.32 -12.49 14.73
N GLY A 159 16.62 -13.50 15.26
CA GLY A 159 16.44 -14.79 14.59
C GLY A 159 15.36 -14.80 13.50
N LEU A 160 14.78 -13.65 13.15
CA LEU A 160 13.60 -13.54 12.28
C LEU A 160 13.95 -13.13 10.83
N LEU A 161 15.24 -12.93 10.51
CA LEU A 161 15.70 -12.46 9.19
C LEU A 161 15.30 -13.40 8.03
N ASP A 162 15.23 -14.71 8.28
CA ASP A 162 14.90 -15.73 7.27
C ASP A 162 13.39 -16.06 7.18
N LEU A 163 12.56 -15.42 8.01
CA LEU A 163 11.12 -15.66 8.05
C LEU A 163 10.40 -14.92 6.90
N LYS A 164 10.12 -15.64 5.81
CA LYS A 164 9.48 -15.09 4.60
C LYS A 164 7.95 -15.15 4.56
N ASN A 165 7.27 -15.66 5.60
CA ASN A 165 5.88 -16.12 5.49
C ASN A 165 4.96 -15.69 6.64
N ALA A 166 5.00 -14.42 7.04
CA ALA A 166 3.98 -13.89 7.94
C ALA A 166 3.05 -12.93 7.18
N SER A 167 1.77 -12.94 7.58
CA SER A 167 0.75 -12.04 7.04
C SER A 167 1.19 -10.61 7.33
N ALA A 168 1.32 -9.78 6.29
CA ALA A 168 1.78 -8.39 6.39
C ALA A 168 1.04 -7.61 7.50
N ASP A 169 -0.27 -7.81 7.64
CA ASP A 169 -1.07 -7.19 8.69
C ASP A 169 -0.61 -7.57 10.10
N LYS A 170 -0.24 -8.85 10.32
CA LYS A 170 0.27 -9.33 11.61
C LYS A 170 1.67 -8.79 11.89
N ASP A 171 2.51 -8.74 10.87
CA ASP A 171 3.87 -8.23 10.98
C ASP A 171 3.89 -6.74 11.33
N LEU A 172 3.00 -5.96 10.73
CA LEU A 172 2.78 -4.56 11.07
C LEU A 172 2.39 -4.38 12.54
N ILE A 173 1.46 -5.19 13.04
CA ILE A 173 1.01 -5.13 14.44
C ILE A 173 2.16 -5.44 15.39
N ILE A 174 2.94 -6.49 15.12
CA ILE A 174 4.09 -6.89 15.95
C ILE A 174 5.16 -5.80 15.93
N LEU A 175 5.45 -5.21 14.77
CA LEU A 175 6.40 -4.10 14.64
C LEU A 175 5.95 -2.90 15.48
N ARG A 176 4.66 -2.53 15.42
CA ARG A 176 4.10 -1.43 16.23
C ARG A 176 4.19 -1.70 17.73
N LEU A 177 3.93 -2.95 18.16
CA LEU A 177 4.10 -3.36 19.56
C LEU A 177 5.56 -3.23 20.01
N LEU A 178 6.51 -3.68 19.19
CA LEU A 178 7.94 -3.54 19.48
C LEU A 178 8.34 -2.07 19.61
N GLN A 179 7.91 -1.23 18.66
CA GLN A 179 8.20 0.21 18.67
C GLN A 179 7.68 0.87 19.96
N GLU A 180 6.46 0.53 20.38
CA GLU A 180 5.87 1.07 21.61
C GLU A 180 6.62 0.60 22.87
N ILE A 181 7.03 -0.68 22.92
CA ILE A 181 7.86 -1.21 24.00
C ILE A 181 9.20 -0.47 24.08
N ILE A 182 9.89 -0.31 22.94
CA ILE A 182 11.16 0.42 22.87
C ILE A 182 10.98 1.87 23.33
N ASN A 183 9.91 2.53 22.90
CA ASN A 183 9.58 3.89 23.30
C ASN A 183 9.37 4.00 24.82
N ASN A 184 8.69 3.01 25.41
CA ASN A 184 8.48 2.94 26.86
C ASN A 184 9.74 2.64 27.66
N ILE A 185 10.73 1.95 27.08
CA ILE A 185 12.04 1.71 27.72
C ILE A 185 12.92 2.96 27.68
N ILE A 186 12.81 3.75 26.60
CA ILE A 186 13.62 4.96 26.38
C ILE A 186 13.08 6.16 27.16
N LYS A 187 11.77 6.24 27.36
CA LYS A 187 11.13 7.24 28.22
C LYS A 187 11.44 7.01 29.68
#